data_AF-A0AAD7UFW3-F1
#
_entry.id   AF-A0AAD7UFW3-F1
#
_cell.length_a   1.000
_cell.length_b   1.000
_cell.length_c   1.000
_cell.angle_alpha   90.00
_cell.angle_beta   90.00
_cell.angle_gamma   90.00
#
_symmetry.space_group_name_H-M   'P 1'
#
loop_
_entity.id
_entity.type
_entity.pdbx_description
1 polymer ?
#
loop_
_entity_poly.entity_id
_entity_poly.type
_entity_poly.pdbx_seq_one_letter_code
_entity_poly.pdbx_strand_id
1 'polypeptide(L)'
;MFWIVLWSIPAKAFVPVSKSPAPSKVALTPEDVDPMMAARSRAFIWFFGASGGAGIARSAFPGMFRNVVRIQQLGEGGDYWLPLYPRRVPRADLERIVLTDVEQCVRDYPVENNYMASRGFLTYDAFQRANDADGLAIRAVFDCFAQGANTATPEIAQTKLDRYRVDLNELRWDLLRSKLTGWAAIFTLLFLLGYADIEAYTNIYAGWFPDWPGGRLWLEGGLWDPDVGITHIPEYWVD
;
A
#
# COMPACT_ATOMS: atom_id res chain seq x y z
N MET A 1 10.67 -6.74 10.67
CA MET A 1 10.39 -7.12 12.07
C MET A 1 8.90 -7.36 12.22
N PHE A 2 8.41 -8.47 11.67
CA PHE A 2 7.07 -9.00 11.93
C PHE A 2 7.30 -10.30 12.70
N TRP A 3 7.34 -10.17 14.03
CA TRP A 3 7.41 -11.31 14.94
C TRP A 3 5.97 -11.70 15.32
N ILE A 4 5.64 -12.96 15.05
CA ILE A 4 5.04 -13.91 15.99
C ILE A 4 3.83 -13.41 16.80
N VAL A 5 2.63 -13.81 16.34
CA VAL A 5 1.52 -14.18 17.23
C VAL A 5 1.16 -15.65 16.93
N LEU A 6 2.09 -16.55 17.27
CA LEU A 6 1.81 -17.96 17.53
C LEU A 6 1.79 -18.07 19.05
N TRP A 7 0.62 -18.23 19.69
CA TRP A 7 0.32 -18.68 21.06
C TRP A 7 -1.17 -18.33 21.22
N SER A 8 -2.17 -19.20 21.33
CA SER A 8 -2.22 -20.56 21.88
C SER A 8 -3.50 -21.22 21.36
N ILE A 9 -3.39 -22.30 20.59
CA ILE A 9 -4.52 -23.21 20.35
C ILE A 9 -4.33 -24.38 21.31
N PRO A 10 -5.30 -24.70 22.18
CA PRO A 10 -5.15 -25.78 23.15
C PRO A 10 -4.97 -27.11 22.42
N ALA A 11 -3.91 -27.84 22.80
CA ALA A 11 -3.64 -29.20 22.37
C ALA A 11 -4.78 -30.12 22.82
N LYS A 12 -5.73 -30.42 21.94
CA LYS A 12 -6.76 -31.48 21.96
C LYS A 12 -7.54 -31.33 20.64
N ALA A 13 -7.55 -32.22 19.66
CA ALA A 13 -7.29 -33.65 19.64
C ALA A 13 -6.55 -34.03 18.36
N PHE A 14 -5.40 -34.69 18.49
CA PHE A 14 -4.78 -35.40 17.37
C PHE A 14 -5.67 -36.59 17.03
N VAL A 15 -6.42 -36.48 15.94
CA VAL A 15 -6.90 -37.67 15.23
C VAL A 15 -5.67 -38.27 14.57
N PRO A 16 -5.30 -39.54 14.83
CA PRO A 16 -4.24 -40.19 14.07
C PRO A 16 -4.69 -40.26 12.62
N VAL A 17 -4.09 -39.42 11.77
CA VAL A 17 -4.22 -39.55 10.31
C VAL A 17 -3.62 -40.91 9.97
N SER A 18 -4.47 -41.88 9.61
CA SER A 18 -3.99 -43.15 9.10
C SER A 18 -3.08 -42.86 7.91
N LYS A 19 -1.85 -43.39 7.91
CA LYS A 19 -0.93 -43.30 6.77
C LYS A 19 -1.71 -43.61 5.50
N SER A 20 -1.95 -42.58 4.69
CA SER A 20 -2.56 -42.75 3.39
C SER A 20 -1.67 -43.69 2.60
N PRO A 21 -2.22 -44.69 1.88
CA PRO A 21 -1.41 -45.53 1.00
C PRO A 21 -0.60 -44.64 0.05
N ALA A 22 0.63 -45.06 -0.25
CA ALA A 22 1.52 -44.36 -1.17
C ALA A 22 0.74 -43.91 -2.42
N PRO A 23 0.93 -42.67 -2.92
CA PRO A 23 0.16 -42.16 -4.02
C PRO A 23 0.29 -43.12 -5.19
N SER A 24 -0.83 -43.78 -5.54
CA SER A 24 -0.89 -44.49 -6.81
C SER A 24 -0.62 -43.44 -7.87
N LYS A 25 0.36 -43.65 -8.74
CA LYS A 25 0.53 -42.85 -9.94
C LYS A 25 -0.77 -42.94 -10.73
N VAL A 26 -1.70 -42.01 -10.50
CA VAL A 26 -2.96 -41.95 -11.22
C VAL A 26 -2.57 -41.57 -12.63
N ALA A 27 -2.74 -42.50 -13.56
CA ALA A 27 -2.60 -42.20 -14.97
C ALA A 27 -3.65 -41.15 -15.32
N LEU A 28 -3.22 -39.93 -15.61
CA LEU A 28 -4.10 -38.84 -16.04
C LEU A 28 -4.94 -39.32 -17.22
N THR A 29 -6.27 -39.24 -17.11
CA THR A 29 -7.12 -39.47 -18.27
C THR A 29 -7.09 -38.22 -19.17
N PRO A 30 -7.32 -38.33 -20.48
CA PRO A 30 -7.38 -37.17 -21.37
C PRO A 30 -8.40 -36.12 -20.93
N GLU A 31 -9.45 -36.52 -20.21
CA GLU A 31 -10.49 -35.63 -19.66
C GLU A 31 -9.97 -34.76 -18.50
N ASP A 32 -8.92 -35.19 -17.80
CA ASP A 32 -8.29 -34.46 -16.69
C ASP A 32 -7.23 -33.44 -17.15
N VAL A 33 -6.74 -33.57 -18.40
CA VAL A 33 -5.63 -32.76 -18.94
C VAL A 33 -6.06 -31.32 -19.20
N ASP A 34 -7.24 -31.11 -19.76
CA ASP A 34 -7.79 -29.78 -20.06
C ASP A 34 -8.02 -28.90 -18.81
N PRO A 35 -8.68 -29.37 -17.73
CA PRO A 35 -8.83 -28.60 -16.51
C PRO A 35 -7.49 -28.35 -15.81
N MET A 36 -6.54 -29.29 -15.88
CA MET A 36 -5.20 -29.13 -15.32
C MET A 36 -4.41 -28.04 -16.06
N MET A 37 -4.44 -28.01 -17.39
CA MET A 37 -3.79 -26.96 -18.20
C MET A 37 -4.45 -25.59 -18.00
N ALA A 38 -5.78 -25.56 -17.84
CA ALA A 38 -6.50 -24.34 -17.47
C ALA A 38 -6.08 -23.83 -16.08
N ALA A 39 -5.91 -24.71 -15.09
CA ALA A 39 -5.41 -24.34 -13.77
C ALA A 39 -3.97 -23.79 -13.84
N ARG A 40 -3.08 -24.44 -14.57
CA ARG A 40 -1.68 -23.99 -14.76
C ARG A 40 -1.60 -22.61 -15.40
N SER A 41 -2.41 -22.34 -16.43
CA SER A 41 -2.45 -21.02 -17.08
C SER A 41 -3.01 -19.93 -16.17
N ARG A 42 -4.07 -20.22 -15.40
CA ARG A 42 -4.62 -19.30 -14.39
C ARG A 42 -3.62 -19.01 -13.28
N ALA A 43 -2.94 -20.04 -12.77
CA ALA A 43 -1.87 -19.89 -11.80
C ALA A 43 -0.78 -18.94 -12.31
N PHE A 44 -0.37 -19.09 -13.58
CA PHE A 44 0.62 -18.20 -14.18
C PHE A 44 0.13 -16.73 -14.21
N ILE A 45 -1.09 -16.48 -14.67
CA ILE A 45 -1.66 -15.12 -14.73
C ILE A 45 -1.71 -14.49 -13.34
N TRP A 46 -2.23 -15.22 -12.35
CA TRP A 46 -2.36 -14.72 -10.97
C TRP A 46 -1.01 -14.54 -10.30
N PHE A 47 -0.08 -15.47 -10.45
CA PHE A 47 1.27 -15.39 -9.88
C PHE A 47 2.06 -14.22 -10.46
N PHE A 48 2.11 -14.08 -11.79
CA PHE A 48 2.86 -12.98 -12.41
C PHE A 48 2.17 -11.63 -12.20
N GLY A 49 0.84 -11.59 -12.23
CA GLY A 49 0.07 -10.39 -11.87
C GLY A 49 0.32 -9.93 -10.43
N ALA A 50 0.27 -10.87 -9.46
CA ALA A 50 0.58 -10.60 -8.06
C ALA A 50 2.04 -10.14 -7.87
N SER A 51 3.00 -10.81 -8.53
CA SER A 51 4.42 -10.46 -8.42
C SER A 51 4.72 -9.04 -8.92
N GLY A 52 4.07 -8.61 -10.01
CA GLY A 52 4.17 -7.25 -10.53
C GLY A 52 3.59 -6.21 -9.57
N GLY A 53 2.40 -6.49 -9.01
CA GLY A 53 1.76 -5.63 -8.00
C GLY A 53 2.60 -5.51 -6.72
N ALA A 54 3.16 -6.61 -6.24
CA ALA A 54 4.05 -6.64 -5.08
C ALA A 54 5.34 -5.84 -5.33
N GLY A 55 5.88 -5.87 -6.55
CA GLY A 55 7.03 -5.05 -6.95
C GLY A 55 6.77 -3.56 -6.82
N ILE A 56 5.62 -3.09 -7.34
CA ILE A 56 5.18 -1.69 -7.19
C ILE A 56 5.03 -1.34 -5.70
N ALA A 57 4.36 -2.18 -4.93
CA ALA A 57 4.15 -1.97 -3.51
C ALA A 57 5.48 -1.81 -2.74
N ARG A 58 6.45 -2.72 -2.96
CA ARG A 58 7.78 -2.67 -2.34
C ARG A 58 8.56 -1.41 -2.69
N SER A 59 8.35 -0.84 -3.88
CA SER A 59 8.98 0.42 -4.27
C SER A 59 8.32 1.65 -3.61
N ALA A 60 7.00 1.60 -3.39
CA ALA A 60 6.22 2.72 -2.84
C ALA A 60 6.32 2.83 -1.32
N PHE A 61 6.28 1.70 -0.59
CA PHE A 61 6.24 1.69 0.87
C PHE A 61 7.40 2.44 1.55
N PRO A 62 8.68 2.26 1.14
CA PRO A 62 9.80 3.00 1.75
C PRO A 62 9.68 4.52 1.56
N GLY A 63 9.13 4.97 0.43
CA GLY A 63 8.86 6.39 0.19
C GLY A 63 7.81 6.93 1.14
N MET A 64 6.69 6.22 1.29
CA MET A 64 5.61 6.61 2.20
C MET A 64 6.07 6.64 3.66
N PHE A 65 6.84 5.63 4.10
CA PHE A 65 7.38 5.59 5.46
C PHE A 65 8.31 6.77 5.74
N ARG A 66 9.23 7.08 4.82
CA ARG A 66 10.12 8.25 4.96
C ARG A 66 9.34 9.56 5.03
N ASN A 67 8.25 9.70 4.28
CA ASN A 67 7.40 10.89 4.35
C ASN A 67 6.69 11.00 5.70
N VAL A 68 6.19 9.89 6.27
CA VAL A 68 5.59 9.90 7.62
C VAL A 68 6.61 10.31 8.68
N VAL A 69 7.81 9.71 8.65
CA VAL A 69 8.90 10.07 9.58
C VAL A 69 9.32 11.53 9.41
N ARG A 70 9.43 12.02 8.18
CA ARG A 70 9.73 13.43 7.90
C ARG A 70 8.67 14.36 8.50
N ILE A 71 7.38 14.05 8.33
CA ILE A 71 6.28 14.85 8.89
C ILE A 71 6.33 14.83 10.43
N GLN A 72 6.67 13.69 11.05
CA GLN A 72 6.84 13.60 12.51
C GLN A 72 7.97 14.46 13.06
N GLN A 73 8.98 14.75 12.24
CA GLN A 73 10.11 15.59 12.60
C GLN A 73 9.87 17.09 12.36
N LEU A 74 8.76 17.45 11.71
CA LEU A 74 8.42 18.85 11.41
C LEU A 74 7.58 19.48 12.53
N GLY A 75 7.95 20.71 12.88
CA GLY A 75 7.17 21.65 13.69
C GLY A 75 7.22 21.46 15.20
N GLU A 76 7.02 22.56 15.92
CA GLU A 76 7.08 22.60 17.39
C GLU A 76 5.74 22.26 18.06
N GLY A 77 4.67 22.20 17.27
CA GLY A 77 3.30 21.94 17.73
C GLY A 77 2.51 23.23 18.01
N GLY A 78 1.20 23.19 17.79
CA GLY A 78 0.31 24.34 17.92
C GLY A 78 -1.06 24.02 18.53
N ASP A 79 -2.08 24.77 18.15
CA ASP A 79 -3.43 24.75 18.74
C ASP A 79 -4.49 24.11 17.84
N TYR A 80 -4.29 24.13 16.51
CA TYR A 80 -5.23 23.61 15.52
C TYR A 80 -5.02 22.12 15.26
N TRP A 81 -6.10 21.34 15.34
CA TRP A 81 -6.04 19.90 15.09
C TRP A 81 -6.27 19.58 13.61
N LEU A 82 -5.31 18.90 12.98
CA LEU A 82 -5.44 18.34 11.64
C LEU A 82 -5.43 16.81 11.70
N PRO A 83 -6.32 16.14 10.94
CA PRO A 83 -6.41 14.69 10.94
C PRO A 83 -5.13 14.06 10.38
N LEU A 84 -4.69 12.97 11.01
CA LEU A 84 -3.52 12.17 10.59
C LEU A 84 -2.19 12.93 10.59
N TYR A 85 -2.15 14.11 11.21
CA TYR A 85 -0.93 14.83 11.54
C TYR A 85 -0.50 14.50 12.98
N PRO A 86 0.82 14.34 13.23
CA PRO A 86 1.32 13.85 14.50
C PRO A 86 1.20 14.88 15.63
N ARG A 87 1.15 16.17 15.28
CA ARG A 87 1.05 17.28 16.20
C ARG A 87 -0.01 18.26 15.68
N ARG A 88 -0.54 19.06 16.61
CA ARG A 88 -1.37 20.21 16.26
C ARG A 88 -0.52 21.25 15.52
N VAL A 89 -1.15 22.02 14.66
CA VAL A 89 -0.51 23.05 13.83
C VAL A 89 -0.92 24.43 14.36
N PRO A 90 -0.04 25.44 14.37
CA PRO A 90 -0.44 26.79 14.77
C PRO A 90 -1.49 27.35 13.80
N ARG A 91 -2.66 27.73 14.31
CA ARG A 91 -3.75 28.26 13.47
C ARG A 91 -3.34 29.54 12.75
N ALA A 92 -2.60 30.42 13.43
CA ALA A 92 -2.11 31.68 12.87
C ALA A 92 -1.22 31.46 11.63
N ASP A 93 -0.44 30.38 11.62
CA ASP A 93 0.39 30.02 10.47
C ASP A 93 -0.46 29.53 9.30
N LEU A 94 -1.49 28.72 9.56
CA LEU A 94 -2.43 28.29 8.52
C LEU A 94 -3.13 29.50 7.89
N GLU A 95 -3.62 30.43 8.70
CA GLU A 95 -4.29 31.65 8.22
C GLU A 95 -3.34 32.51 7.38
N ARG A 96 -2.07 32.60 7.76
CA ARG A 96 -1.05 33.33 6.99
C ARG A 96 -0.72 32.63 5.66
N ILE A 97 -0.49 31.32 5.67
CA ILE A 97 -0.16 30.55 4.45
C ILE A 97 -1.30 30.61 3.44
N VAL A 98 -2.54 30.64 3.91
CA VAL A 98 -3.72 30.66 3.05
C VAL A 98 -3.88 31.99 2.31
N LEU A 99 -3.27 33.07 2.80
CA LEU A 99 -3.22 34.37 2.12
C LEU A 99 -2.16 34.46 1.03
N THR A 100 -1.31 33.45 0.87
CA THR A 100 -0.22 33.45 -0.10
C THR A 100 -0.74 33.37 -1.53
N ASP A 101 -0.11 34.13 -2.44
CA ASP A 101 -0.34 34.05 -3.88
C ASP A 101 0.59 33.01 -4.52
N VAL A 102 -0.02 31.96 -5.09
CA VAL A 102 0.72 30.84 -5.68
C VAL A 102 1.47 31.26 -6.93
N GLU A 103 0.91 32.16 -7.74
CA GLU A 103 1.60 32.60 -8.96
C GLU A 103 2.86 33.41 -8.62
N GLN A 104 2.78 34.23 -7.57
CA GLN A 104 3.93 34.94 -7.05
C GLN A 104 4.98 33.96 -6.50
N CYS A 105 4.58 32.90 -5.79
CA CYS A 105 5.51 31.88 -5.29
C CYS A 105 6.31 31.21 -6.42
N VAL A 106 5.64 30.86 -7.52
CA VAL A 106 6.29 30.20 -8.67
C VAL A 106 7.25 31.15 -9.38
N ARG A 107 6.92 32.45 -9.44
CA ARG A 107 7.76 33.48 -10.07
C ARG A 107 8.97 33.86 -9.23
N ASP A 108 8.78 34.07 -7.93
CA ASP A 108 9.81 34.63 -7.04
C ASP A 108 10.77 33.56 -6.51
N TYR A 109 10.33 32.30 -6.42
CA TYR A 109 11.12 31.18 -5.91
C TYR A 109 11.21 30.01 -6.89
N PRO A 110 11.77 30.20 -8.11
CA PRO A 110 11.97 29.10 -9.04
C PRO A 110 13.00 28.12 -8.47
N VAL A 111 12.66 26.82 -8.47
CA VAL A 111 13.61 25.77 -8.08
C VAL A 111 14.45 25.41 -9.31
N GLU A 112 15.70 25.86 -9.29
CA GLU A 112 16.69 25.54 -10.32
C GLU A 112 16.88 24.02 -10.45
N ASN A 113 17.12 23.55 -11.68
CA ASN A 113 17.32 22.13 -12.01
C ASN A 113 16.11 21.20 -11.75
N ASN A 114 14.91 21.74 -11.60
CA ASN A 114 13.68 20.95 -11.52
C ASN A 114 12.83 21.10 -12.80
N TYR A 115 12.63 19.99 -13.54
CA TYR A 115 11.83 19.99 -14.77
C TYR A 115 10.40 20.50 -14.54
N MET A 116 9.76 20.13 -13.43
CA MET A 116 8.40 20.57 -13.13
C MET A 116 8.36 22.06 -12.81
N ALA A 117 9.36 22.60 -12.11
CA ALA A 117 9.47 24.04 -11.90
C ALA A 117 9.65 24.80 -13.21
N SER A 118 10.45 24.28 -14.15
CA SER A 118 10.63 24.88 -15.49
C SER A 118 9.35 24.90 -16.33
N ARG A 119 8.39 24.01 -16.03
CA ARG A 119 7.07 23.95 -16.64
C ARG A 119 6.02 24.81 -15.92
N GLY A 120 6.42 25.57 -14.90
CA GLY A 120 5.54 26.45 -14.14
C GLY A 120 4.76 25.75 -13.03
N PHE A 121 5.10 24.52 -12.63
CA PHE A 121 4.45 23.87 -11.49
C PHE A 121 4.95 24.44 -10.16
N LEU A 122 4.04 24.55 -9.19
CA LEU A 122 4.37 24.87 -7.82
C LEU A 122 5.08 23.67 -7.18
N THR A 123 6.29 23.89 -6.69
CA THR A 123 7.04 22.87 -5.92
C THR A 123 6.91 23.12 -4.42
N TYR A 124 7.03 22.06 -3.62
CA TYR A 124 7.01 22.20 -2.16
C TYR A 124 8.12 23.13 -1.66
N ASP A 125 9.32 23.04 -2.24
CA ASP A 125 10.46 23.86 -1.81
C ASP A 125 10.23 25.35 -2.13
N ALA A 126 9.63 25.67 -3.29
CA ALA A 126 9.24 27.04 -3.62
C ALA A 126 8.17 27.57 -2.65
N PHE A 127 7.15 26.75 -2.38
CA PHE A 127 6.08 27.10 -1.46
C PHE A 127 6.59 27.28 -0.02
N GLN A 128 7.54 26.47 0.41
CA GLN A 128 8.17 26.59 1.71
C GLN A 128 9.01 27.86 1.84
N ARG A 129 9.76 28.24 0.79
CA ARG A 129 10.56 29.48 0.81
C ARG A 129 9.69 30.73 0.79
N ALA A 130 8.54 30.68 0.13
CA ALA A 130 7.61 31.80 0.06
C ALA A 130 6.84 32.05 1.37
N ASN A 131 6.80 31.08 2.28
CA ASN A 131 6.04 31.16 3.52
C ASN A 131 6.98 31.03 4.73
N ASP A 132 7.09 32.08 5.54
CA ASP A 132 7.90 32.08 6.77
C ASP A 132 7.13 31.48 7.97
N ALA A 133 6.59 30.27 7.82
CA ALA A 133 5.69 29.62 8.79
C ALA A 133 6.20 28.27 9.28
N ASP A 134 5.56 27.71 10.31
CA ASP A 134 5.89 26.39 10.81
C ASP A 134 5.87 25.35 9.68
N GLY A 135 6.94 24.56 9.57
CA GLY A 135 7.13 23.61 8.47
C GLY A 135 6.02 22.55 8.39
N LEU A 136 5.37 22.23 9.52
CA LEU A 136 4.22 21.33 9.57
C LEU A 136 2.98 21.99 8.95
N ALA A 137 2.76 23.29 9.19
CA ALA A 137 1.67 24.06 8.62
C ALA A 137 1.78 24.17 7.10
N ILE A 138 2.97 24.52 6.61
CA ILE A 138 3.28 24.61 5.19
C ILE A 138 3.06 23.25 4.52
N ARG A 139 3.54 22.17 5.15
CA ARG A 139 3.36 20.82 4.62
C ARG A 139 1.90 20.39 4.59
N ALA A 140 1.13 20.72 5.62
CA ALA A 140 -0.29 20.43 5.68
C ALA A 140 -1.06 21.10 4.54
N VAL A 141 -0.84 22.40 4.32
CA VAL A 141 -1.49 23.12 3.22
C VAL A 141 -1.05 22.56 1.86
N PHE A 142 0.24 22.26 1.70
CA PHE A 142 0.74 21.72 0.44
C PHE A 142 0.22 20.31 0.11
N ASP A 143 0.09 19.45 1.12
CA ASP A 143 -0.47 18.08 0.98
C ASP A 143 -1.92 18.08 0.46
N CYS A 144 -2.66 19.20 0.61
CA CYS A 144 -3.97 19.36 0.00
C CYS A 144 -3.90 19.53 -1.52
N PHE A 145 -2.85 20.18 -2.03
CA PHE A 145 -2.71 20.44 -3.46
C PHE A 145 -2.21 19.20 -4.19
N ALA A 146 -1.18 18.58 -3.63
CA ALA A 146 -0.45 17.47 -4.20
C ALA A 146 -0.64 16.26 -3.27
N GLN A 147 -1.46 15.29 -3.67
CA GLN A 147 -1.79 14.07 -2.92
C GLN A 147 -0.57 13.18 -2.64
N GLY A 148 0.36 13.65 -1.80
CA GLY A 148 1.65 13.00 -1.52
C GLY A 148 2.78 13.32 -2.51
N ALA A 149 2.53 14.12 -3.54
CA ALA A 149 3.60 14.61 -4.44
C ALA A 149 4.22 15.92 -3.91
N ASN A 150 5.40 16.28 -4.43
CA ASN A 150 6.08 17.54 -4.10
C ASN A 150 5.86 18.63 -5.16
N THR A 151 4.87 18.43 -6.04
CA THR A 151 4.55 19.31 -7.17
C THR A 151 3.04 19.42 -7.33
N ALA A 152 2.53 20.63 -7.53
CA ALA A 152 1.13 20.93 -7.73
C ALA A 152 0.93 21.90 -8.90
N THR A 153 -0.21 21.81 -9.57
CA THR A 153 -0.62 22.80 -10.58
C THR A 153 -0.99 24.12 -9.89
N PRO A 154 -0.45 25.27 -10.31
CA PRO A 154 -0.71 26.56 -9.67
C PRO A 154 -2.19 26.92 -9.57
N GLU A 155 -2.95 26.72 -10.66
CA GLU A 155 -4.38 27.04 -10.72
C GLU A 155 -5.20 26.26 -9.67
N ILE A 156 -4.91 24.96 -9.52
CA ILE A 156 -5.58 24.10 -8.54
C ILE A 156 -5.20 24.52 -7.11
N ALA A 157 -3.92 24.85 -6.89
CA ALA A 157 -3.45 25.30 -5.60
C ALA A 157 -4.08 26.65 -5.20
N GLN A 158 -4.13 27.62 -6.12
CA GLN A 158 -4.75 28.92 -5.88
C GLN A 158 -6.24 28.79 -5.59
N THR A 159 -6.97 28.01 -6.41
CA THR A 159 -8.40 27.74 -6.19
C THR A 159 -8.67 27.13 -4.82
N LYS A 160 -7.80 26.24 -4.35
CA LYS A 160 -7.91 25.62 -3.01
C LYS A 160 -7.60 26.61 -1.90
N LEU A 161 -6.54 27.41 -2.04
CA LEU A 161 -6.24 28.47 -1.08
C LEU A 161 -7.40 29.45 -0.95
N ASP A 162 -8.00 29.87 -2.06
CA ASP A 162 -9.14 30.78 -2.04
C ASP A 162 -10.36 30.19 -1.31
N ARG A 163 -10.56 28.87 -1.38
CA ARG A 163 -11.58 28.19 -0.55
C ARG A 163 -11.21 28.18 0.92
N TYR A 164 -9.96 27.88 1.25
CA TYR A 164 -9.48 27.83 2.63
C TYR A 164 -9.49 29.21 3.30
N ARG A 165 -9.39 30.30 2.51
CA ARG A 165 -9.55 31.69 2.99
C ARG A 165 -10.94 31.93 3.59
N VAL A 166 -11.96 31.27 3.05
CA VAL A 166 -13.34 31.39 3.51
C VAL A 166 -13.59 30.50 4.72
N ASP A 167 -13.19 29.23 4.66
CA ASP A 167 -13.34 28.28 5.77
C ASP A 167 -12.14 27.31 5.86
N LEU A 168 -11.41 27.38 6.98
CA LEU A 168 -10.31 26.46 7.28
C LEU A 168 -10.78 25.02 7.52
N ASN A 169 -12.06 24.77 7.79
CA ASN A 169 -12.56 23.39 7.91
C ASN A 169 -12.51 22.65 6.57
N GLU A 170 -12.57 23.35 5.44
CA GLU A 170 -12.39 22.75 4.11
C GLU A 170 -10.98 22.17 3.95
N LEU A 171 -9.96 22.85 4.48
CA LEU A 171 -8.58 22.33 4.52
C LEU A 171 -8.54 20.98 5.26
N ARG A 172 -9.21 20.91 6.41
CA ARG A 172 -9.27 19.69 7.22
C ARG A 172 -9.94 18.54 6.48
N TRP A 173 -11.03 18.79 5.77
CA TRP A 173 -11.74 17.77 5.00
C TRP A 173 -10.97 17.31 3.77
N ASP A 174 -10.32 18.24 3.06
CA ASP A 174 -9.46 17.91 1.92
C ASP A 174 -8.25 17.07 2.35
N LEU A 175 -7.62 17.40 3.49
CA LEU A 175 -6.57 16.59 4.10
C LEU A 175 -7.07 15.19 4.43
N LEU A 176 -8.20 15.09 5.11
CA LEU A 176 -8.76 13.80 5.49
C LEU A 176 -9.06 12.94 4.26
N ARG A 177 -9.68 13.53 3.23
CA ARG A 177 -10.03 12.84 1.99
C ARG A 177 -8.78 12.38 1.24
N SER A 178 -7.79 13.26 1.08
CA SER A 178 -6.51 12.95 0.42
C SER A 178 -5.80 11.77 1.09
N LYS A 179 -5.68 11.81 2.42
CA LYS A 179 -5.05 10.72 3.17
C LYS A 179 -5.90 9.45 3.15
N LEU A 180 -7.21 9.54 3.35
CA LEU A 180 -8.11 8.39 3.32
C LEU A 180 -8.07 7.68 1.97
N THR A 181 -8.04 8.42 0.85
CA THR A 181 -7.88 7.84 -0.49
C THR A 181 -6.55 7.10 -0.62
N GLY A 182 -5.45 7.67 -0.10
CA GLY A 182 -4.14 7.00 -0.08
C GLY A 182 -4.16 5.70 0.73
N TRP A 183 -4.76 5.69 1.91
CA TRP A 183 -4.88 4.50 2.75
C TRP A 183 -5.83 3.46 2.14
N ALA A 184 -6.95 3.89 1.56
CA ALA A 184 -7.89 3.02 0.87
C ALA A 184 -7.21 2.35 -0.34
N ALA A 185 -6.38 3.08 -1.09
CA ALA A 185 -5.60 2.51 -2.18
C ALA A 185 -4.62 1.44 -1.71
N ILE A 186 -3.88 1.69 -0.61
CA ILE A 186 -3.00 0.68 -0.01
C ILE A 186 -3.78 -0.55 0.45
N PHE A 187 -4.89 -0.35 1.17
CA PHE A 187 -5.71 -1.45 1.66
C PHE A 187 -6.27 -2.28 0.49
N THR A 188 -6.77 -1.62 -0.55
CA THR A 188 -7.27 -2.27 -1.76
C THR A 188 -6.16 -3.06 -2.44
N LEU A 189 -4.96 -2.48 -2.55
CA LEU A 189 -3.80 -3.17 -3.13
C LEU A 189 -3.41 -4.42 -2.33
N LEU A 190 -3.34 -4.31 -1.00
CA LEU A 190 -3.01 -5.45 -0.12
C LEU A 190 -4.09 -6.52 -0.18
N PHE A 191 -5.36 -6.12 -0.22
CA PHE A 191 -6.49 -7.03 -0.37
C PHE A 191 -6.43 -7.79 -1.70
N LEU A 192 -6.24 -7.07 -2.81
CA LEU A 192 -6.11 -7.69 -4.13
C LEU A 192 -4.88 -8.59 -4.24
N LEU A 193 -3.77 -8.20 -3.61
CA LEU A 193 -2.56 -9.03 -3.59
C LEU A 193 -2.79 -10.32 -2.80
N GLY A 194 -3.39 -10.23 -1.60
CA GLY A 194 -3.74 -11.40 -0.81
C GLY A 194 -4.74 -12.32 -1.53
N TYR A 195 -5.73 -11.74 -2.21
CA TYR A 195 -6.68 -12.51 -3.02
C TYR A 195 -5.98 -13.21 -4.20
N ALA A 196 -5.11 -12.49 -4.91
CA ALA A 196 -4.34 -13.05 -6.02
C ALA A 196 -3.39 -14.19 -5.56
N ASP A 197 -2.79 -14.07 -4.38
CA ASP A 197 -1.94 -15.12 -3.81
C ASP A 197 -2.76 -16.38 -3.48
N ILE A 198 -3.97 -16.23 -2.92
CA ILE A 198 -4.88 -17.36 -2.64
C ILE A 198 -5.30 -18.06 -3.95
N GLU A 199 -5.67 -17.30 -4.98
CA GLU A 199 -6.05 -17.85 -6.28
C GLU A 199 -4.86 -18.51 -6.98
N ALA A 200 -3.69 -17.87 -6.97
CA ALA A 200 -2.46 -18.46 -7.52
C ALA A 200 -2.15 -19.78 -6.83
N TYR A 201 -2.19 -19.83 -5.50
CA TYR A 201 -1.94 -21.04 -4.74
C TYR A 201 -2.97 -22.14 -5.04
N THR A 202 -4.26 -21.80 -5.10
CA THR A 202 -5.33 -22.75 -5.40
C THR A 202 -5.18 -23.36 -6.79
N ASN A 203 -4.80 -22.55 -7.79
CA ASN A 203 -4.58 -23.03 -9.15
C ASN A 203 -3.24 -23.78 -9.30
N ILE A 204 -2.20 -23.43 -8.51
CA ILE A 204 -0.96 -24.21 -8.43
C ILE A 204 -1.25 -25.60 -7.85
N TYR A 205 -2.02 -25.63 -6.77
CA TYR A 205 -2.48 -26.88 -6.16
C TYR A 205 -3.24 -27.76 -7.15
N ALA A 206 -4.28 -27.21 -7.79
CA ALA A 206 -5.08 -27.96 -8.76
C ALA A 206 -4.30 -28.38 -10.03
N GLY A 207 -3.28 -27.60 -10.43
CA GLY A 207 -2.52 -27.84 -11.66
C GLY A 207 -1.32 -28.78 -11.50
N TRP A 208 -0.69 -28.81 -10.34
CA TRP A 208 0.56 -29.58 -10.12
C TRP A 208 0.47 -30.57 -8.97
N PHE A 209 -0.42 -30.38 -7.99
CA PHE A 209 -0.48 -31.17 -6.76
C PHE A 209 -1.91 -31.55 -6.33
N PRO A 210 -2.81 -31.99 -7.22
CA PRO A 210 -4.24 -32.16 -6.88
C PRO A 210 -4.49 -33.15 -5.73
N ASP A 211 -3.60 -34.11 -5.53
CA ASP A 211 -3.70 -35.14 -4.49
C ASP A 211 -2.99 -34.77 -3.18
N TRP A 212 -2.26 -33.66 -3.13
CA TRP A 212 -1.53 -33.28 -1.92
C TRP A 212 -2.51 -32.84 -0.81
N PRO A 213 -2.59 -33.53 0.33
CA PRO A 213 -3.53 -33.17 1.39
C PRO A 213 -3.23 -31.79 2.02
N GLY A 214 -1.96 -31.34 1.97
CA GLY A 214 -1.53 -30.06 2.52
C GLY A 214 -2.03 -28.82 1.77
N GLY A 215 -2.42 -28.96 0.49
CA GLY A 215 -2.96 -27.84 -0.28
C GLY A 215 -4.31 -27.34 0.23
N ARG A 216 -5.15 -28.24 0.74
CA ARG A 216 -6.44 -27.88 1.38
C ARG A 216 -6.28 -27.37 2.80
N LEU A 217 -5.23 -27.81 3.49
CA LEU A 217 -4.95 -27.50 4.89
C LEU A 217 -4.05 -26.27 5.08
N TRP A 218 -3.58 -25.60 4.02
CA TRP A 218 -2.59 -24.51 4.15
C TRP A 218 -3.10 -23.31 4.99
N LEU A 219 -4.42 -23.10 5.04
CA LEU A 219 -5.08 -22.11 5.90
C LEU A 219 -5.23 -22.56 7.36
N GLU A 220 -5.15 -23.86 7.64
CA GLU A 220 -5.45 -24.47 8.95
C GLU A 220 -4.23 -25.06 9.67
N GLY A 221 -3.25 -25.63 8.94
CA GLY A 221 -2.04 -26.29 9.49
C GLY A 221 -0.73 -25.52 9.26
N GLY A 222 -0.75 -24.50 8.39
CA GLY A 222 0.43 -23.71 8.04
C GLY A 222 1.36 -24.41 7.04
N LEU A 223 2.01 -23.60 6.21
CA LEU A 223 2.85 -24.03 5.08
C LEU A 223 4.06 -24.92 5.49
N TRP A 224 4.45 -24.86 6.76
CA TRP A 224 5.63 -25.50 7.33
C TRP A 224 5.30 -26.65 8.28
N ASP A 225 4.06 -27.14 8.25
CA ASP A 225 3.66 -28.29 9.06
C ASP A 225 4.60 -29.49 8.77
N PRO A 226 5.17 -30.15 9.79
CA PRO A 226 6.08 -31.26 9.59
C PRO A 226 5.45 -32.48 8.90
N ASP A 227 4.13 -32.65 8.99
CA ASP A 227 3.40 -33.84 8.51
C ASP A 227 2.70 -33.60 7.16
N VAL A 228 2.38 -32.34 6.83
CA VAL A 228 1.64 -31.97 5.59
C VAL A 228 2.23 -30.78 4.83
N GLY A 229 3.32 -30.19 5.31
CA GLY A 229 3.92 -28.97 4.75
C GLY A 229 4.70 -29.18 3.45
N ILE A 230 5.35 -28.10 3.00
CA ILE A 230 6.04 -28.02 1.70
C ILE A 230 7.06 -29.14 1.46
N THR A 231 7.65 -29.70 2.52
CA THR A 231 8.69 -30.73 2.43
C THR A 231 8.19 -32.04 1.81
N HIS A 232 6.88 -32.31 1.83
CA HIS A 232 6.28 -33.54 1.30
C HIS A 232 5.72 -33.38 -0.12
N ILE A 233 5.73 -32.16 -0.69
CA ILE A 233 5.25 -31.88 -2.05
C ILE A 233 5.89 -32.78 -3.14
N PRO A 234 7.20 -33.11 -3.11
CA PRO A 234 7.81 -33.94 -4.15
C PRO A 234 7.16 -35.33 -4.31
N GLU A 235 6.50 -35.84 -3.28
CA GLU A 235 5.82 -37.15 -3.30
C GLU A 235 4.50 -37.12 -4.09
N TYR A 236 3.94 -35.93 -4.33
CA TYR A 236 2.65 -35.70 -4.98
C TYR A 236 2.79 -35.01 -6.35
N TRP A 237 3.99 -35.00 -6.91
CA TRP A 237 4.25 -34.38 -8.20
C TRP A 237 3.56 -35.16 -9.32
N VAL A 238 2.82 -34.45 -10.18
CA VAL A 238 2.26 -35.01 -11.40
C VAL A 238 3.28 -34.81 -12.54
N ASP A 239 3.83 -35.91 -13.05
CA ASP A 239 4.77 -35.94 -14.20
C ASP A 239 4.13 -35.45 -15.50
#